data_AF-A0A1Q4D6M1-F1
#
_entry.id   AF-A0A1Q4D6M1-F1
#
_cell.length_a   1.000
_cell.length_b   1.000
_cell.length_c   1.000
_cell.angle_alpha   90.00
_cell.angle_beta   90.00
_cell.angle_gamma   90.00
#
_symmetry.space_group_name_H-M   'P 1'
#
loop_
_entity.id
_entity.type
_entity.pdbx_description
1 polymer ?
#
loop_
_entity_poly.entity_id
_entity_poly.type
_entity_poly.pdbx_seq_one_letter_code
_entity_poly.pdbx_strand_id
1 'polypeptide(L)' 'MGSDDSVVGRVGLVTHATRGPDGAGEVKVSIRGGSEIFLAWSDEPLPKGATVLVVASRGARALDVVPWTAP' A
#
# COMPACT_ATOMS: atom_id res chain seq x y z
N MET A 1 -5.24 -4.96 18.37
CA MET A 1 -5.61 -4.71 16.96
C MET A 1 -5.08 -3.33 16.62
N GLY A 2 -4.10 -3.25 15.72
CA GLY A 2 -3.40 -2.00 15.43
C GLY A 2 -4.29 -1.06 14.62
N SER A 3 -4.08 0.25 14.73
CA SER A 3 -4.76 1.24 13.87
C SER A 3 -4.65 0.91 12.38
N ASP A 4 -3.55 0.27 11.99
CA ASP A 4 -3.19 -0.01 10.62
C ASP A 4 -3.96 -1.22 10.04
N ASP A 5 -4.55 -2.10 10.87
CA ASP A 5 -5.34 -3.24 10.36
C ASP A 5 -6.60 -2.77 9.61
N SER A 6 -7.07 -1.57 9.92
CA SER A 6 -8.25 -0.97 9.27
C SER A 6 -8.04 -0.51 7.81
N VAL A 7 -6.80 -0.56 7.30
CA VAL A 7 -6.51 -0.30 5.88
C VAL A 7 -6.48 -1.58 5.03
N VAL A 8 -6.46 -2.77 5.62
CA VAL A 8 -6.49 -4.03 4.86
C VAL A 8 -7.80 -4.12 4.06
N GLY A 9 -7.70 -4.51 2.80
CA GLY A 9 -8.81 -4.54 1.85
C GLY A 9 -9.13 -3.20 1.16
N ARG A 10 -8.40 -2.12 1.47
CA ARG A 10 -8.55 -0.84 0.77
C ARG A 10 -7.64 -0.75 -0.44
N VAL A 11 -8.10 -0.01 -1.45
CA VAL A 11 -7.30 0.36 -2.61
C VAL A 11 -6.49 1.62 -2.30
N GLY A 12 -5.24 1.65 -2.76
CA GLY A 12 -4.33 2.77 -2.65
C GLY A 12 -3.68 3.14 -3.97
N LEU A 13 -2.96 4.26 -3.96
CA LEU A 13 -2.17 4.75 -5.09
C LEU A 13 -0.70 4.86 -4.70
N VAL A 14 0.18 4.24 -5.48
CA VAL A 14 1.63 4.32 -5.25
C VAL A 14 2.11 5.75 -5.50
N THR A 15 2.71 6.38 -4.48
CA THR A 15 3.26 7.75 -4.55
C THR A 15 4.77 7.75 -4.77
N HIS A 16 5.47 6.72 -4.28
CA HIS A 16 6.87 6.42 -4.59
C HIS A 16 6.99 4.95 -4.98
N ALA A 17 7.70 4.68 -6.07
CA ALA A 17 7.81 3.33 -6.63
C ALA A 17 8.35 2.34 -5.59
N THR A 18 7.76 1.15 -5.55
CA THR A 18 8.33 0.03 -4.81
C THR A 18 9.47 -0.59 -5.61
N ARG A 19 10.37 -1.31 -4.95
CA ARG A 19 11.49 -2.01 -5.57
C ARG A 19 11.30 -3.52 -5.51
N GLY A 20 10.05 -3.97 -5.41
CA GLY A 20 9.72 -5.37 -5.15
C GLY A 20 10.36 -5.84 -3.83
N PRO A 21 11.01 -7.02 -3.81
CA PRO A 21 11.68 -7.54 -2.61
C PRO A 21 12.88 -6.68 -2.17
N ASP A 22 13.45 -5.86 -3.06
CA ASP A 22 14.64 -5.05 -2.79
C ASP A 22 14.34 -3.77 -2.01
N GLY A 23 13.06 -3.45 -1.75
CA GLY A 23 12.70 -2.41 -0.80
C GLY A 23 11.35 -1.73 -0.99
N ALA A 24 10.87 -1.13 0.10
CA ALA A 24 9.57 -0.47 0.16
C ALA A 24 9.48 0.80 -0.69
N GLY A 25 8.32 1.00 -1.32
CA GLY A 25 7.89 2.29 -1.83
C GLY A 25 6.96 2.99 -0.84
N GLU A 26 6.09 3.85 -1.37
CA GLU A 26 5.05 4.51 -0.59
C GLU A 26 3.69 4.40 -1.29
N VAL A 27 2.63 4.24 -0.49
CA VAL A 27 1.25 4.23 -0.96
C VAL A 27 0.41 5.23 -0.18
N LYS A 28 -0.46 5.94 -0.89
CA LYS A 28 -1.53 6.75 -0.31
C LYS A 28 -2.83 5.95 -0.28
N VAL A 29 -3.42 5.79 0.90
CA VAL A 29 -4.67 5.04 1.11
C VAL A 29 -5.72 5.96 1.70
N SER A 30 -6.94 5.94 1.14
CA SER A 30 -8.08 6.68 1.66
C SER A 30 -8.69 5.95 2.87
N ILE A 31 -8.67 6.59 4.04
CA ILE A 31 -9.16 6.02 5.29
C ILE A 31 -9.76 7.12 6.19
N ARG A 32 -10.85 6.79 6.91
CA ARG A 32 -11.47 7.66 7.94
C ARG A 32 -11.77 9.09 7.47
N GLY A 33 -12.23 9.24 6.22
CA GLY A 33 -12.55 10.56 5.65
C GLY A 33 -11.33 11.39 5.23
N GLY A 34 -10.12 10.84 5.33
CA GLY A 34 -8.89 11.44 4.84
C GLY A 34 -8.06 10.45 4.01
N SER A 35 -6.79 10.79 3.83
CA SER A 35 -5.80 9.88 3.24
C SER A 35 -4.55 9.85 4.08
N GLU A 36 -3.93 8.68 4.15
CA GLU A 36 -2.71 8.47 4.88
C GLU A 36 -1.64 7.84 3.98
N ILE A 37 -0.37 8.15 4.25
CA ILE A 37 0.78 7.54 3.57
C ILE A 37 1.33 6.39 4.42
N PHE A 38 1.67 5.29 3.75
CA PHE A 38 2.27 4.10 4.32
C PHE A 38 3.46 3.64 3.48
N LEU A 39 4.42 2.97 4.12
CA LEU A 39 5.44 2.20 3.42
C LEU A 39 4.78 1.00 2.73
N ALA A 40 5.12 0.77 1.47
CA ALA A 40 4.50 -0.26 0.65
C ALA A 40 5.52 -1.31 0.21
N TRP A 41 5.31 -2.55 0.60
CA TRP A 41 6.04 -3.72 0.13
C TRP A 41 5.22 -4.46 -0.91
N SER A 42 5.89 -4.98 -1.93
CA SER A 42 5.27 -5.75 -3.01
C SER A 42 6.25 -6.80 -3.52
N ASP A 43 5.74 -7.86 -4.14
CA ASP A 43 6.59 -8.93 -4.69
C ASP A 43 7.29 -8.49 -6.00
N GLU A 44 6.70 -7.53 -6.71
CA GLU A 44 7.26 -6.96 -7.95
C GLU A 44 7.41 -5.44 -7.82
N PRO A 45 8.34 -4.80 -8.54
CA PRO A 45 8.43 -3.34 -8.58
C PRO A 45 7.17 -2.71 -9.15
N LEU A 46 6.57 -1.77 -8.41
CA LEU A 46 5.37 -1.06 -8.81
C LEU A 46 5.70 0.41 -9.09
N PRO A 47 5.38 0.94 -10.28
CA PRO A 47 5.69 2.32 -10.60
C PRO A 47 4.79 3.30 -9.83
N LYS A 48 5.26 4.54 -9.70
CA LYS A 48 4.42 5.64 -9.20
C LYS A 48 3.16 5.76 -10.06
N GLY A 49 2.01 5.94 -9.40
CA GLY A 49 0.70 6.01 -10.04
C GLY A 49 0.02 4.65 -10.22
N ALA A 50 0.69 3.53 -9.93
CA ALA A 50 0.03 2.23 -9.90
C ALA A 50 -1.05 2.19 -8.81
N THR A 51 -2.22 1.63 -9.17
CA THR A 51 -3.27 1.31 -8.21
C THR A 51 -2.97 -0.04 -7.57
N VAL A 52 -3.16 -0.14 -6.25
CA VAL A 52 -2.81 -1.34 -5.47
C VAL A 52 -3.88 -1.70 -4.47
N LEU A 53 -3.99 -2.96 -4.11
CA LEU A 53 -4.83 -3.46 -3.02
C LEU A 53 -3.94 -3.74 -1.81
N VAL A 54 -4.34 -3.23 -0.64
CA VAL A 54 -3.69 -3.57 0.63
C VAL A 54 -4.15 -4.95 1.08
N VAL A 55 -3.22 -5.91 1.16
CA VAL A 55 -3.52 -7.30 1.52
C VAL A 55 -3.14 -7.65 2.95
N ALA A 56 -2.17 -6.94 3.53
CA ALA A 56 -1.79 -7.11 4.92
C ALA A 56 -1.18 -5.83 5.52
N SER A 57 -1.27 -5.72 6.83
CA SER A 57 -0.50 -4.76 7.63
C SER A 57 0.73 -5.47 8.20
N ARG A 58 1.91 -4.86 8.02
CA ARG A 58 3.17 -5.30 8.65
C ARG A 58 3.38 -4.63 10.01
N GLY A 59 2.44 -3.79 10.44
CA GLY A 59 2.61 -2.87 11.55
C GLY A 59 3.55 -1.72 11.20
N ALA A 60 3.77 -0.81 12.16
CA ALA A 60 4.71 0.31 12.04
C ALA A 60 4.56 1.11 10.73
N ARG A 61 3.33 1.38 10.29
CA ARG A 61 3.03 2.14 9.06
C ARG A 61 3.49 1.47 7.77
N ALA A 62 3.71 0.16 7.77
CA ALA A 62 4.10 -0.61 6.60
C ALA A 62 3.01 -1.61 6.20
N LEU A 63 2.80 -1.74 4.90
CA LEU A 63 1.75 -2.56 4.29
C LEU A 63 2.35 -3.47 3.23
N ASP A 64 1.76 -4.66 3.08
CA ASP A 64 1.94 -5.48 1.90
C ASP A 64 0.83 -5.15 0.90
N VAL A 65 1.20 -4.90 -0.36
CA VAL A 65 0.30 -4.49 -1.42
C VAL A 65 0.54 -5.29 -2.70
N VAL A 66 -0.52 -5.49 -3.47
CA VAL A 66 -0.48 -6.14 -4.79
C VAL A 66 -1.06 -5.21 -5.86
N PRO A 67 -0.64 -5.33 -7.14
CA PRO A 67 -1.28 -4.61 -8.23
C PRO A 67 -2.80 -4.80 -8.22
N TRP A 68 -3.54 -3.71 -8.37
CA TRP A 68 -4.98 -3.74 -8.49
C TRP A 68 -5.40 -3.14 -9.83
N THR A 69 -5.82 -4.00 -10.74
CA THR A 69 -6.59 -3.61 -11.92
C THR A 69 -8.05 -3.81 -11.54
N ALA A 70 -8.81 -2.71 -11.44
CA ALA A 70 -10.25 -2.83 -11.21
C ALA A 70 -10.87 -3.62 -12.38
N PRO A 71 -11.89 -4.46 -12.13
CA PRO A 71 -12.72 -4.99 -13.20
C PRO A 71 -13.47 -3.87 -13.95
#